data_AF-A0A838AK35-F1
#
_entry.id   AF-A0A838AK35-F1
#
_cell.length_a   1.000
_cell.length_b   1.000
_cell.length_c   1.000
_cell.angle_alpha   90.00
_cell.angle_beta   90.00
_cell.angle_gamma   90.00
#
_symmetry.space_group_name_H-M   'P 1'
#
loop_
_entity.id
_entity.type
_entity.pdbx_description
1 polymer ?
#
loop_
_entity_poly.entity_id
_entity_poly.type
_entity_poly.pdbx_seq_one_letter_code
_entity_poly.pdbx_strand_id
1 'polypeptide(L)'
;MPESKLYGSGGYIIADLTEEQTKKADLGVGKLFLAPIGKLEIQKMSKHYCKICETEFSNPPKIHLEENTNEQVAENLILVERGQYTCQQCSSIIGEYRVFKKQDESSDIGQAKSSQ
;
A
#
# COMPACT_ATOMS: atom_id res chain seq x y z
N MET A 1 5.18 19.80 -3.26
CA MET A 1 4.77 18.82 -2.24
C MET A 1 5.65 17.59 -2.42
N PRO A 2 6.03 16.85 -1.36
CA PRO A 2 6.95 15.73 -1.48
C PRO A 2 6.25 14.50 -2.05
N GLU A 3 6.38 14.30 -3.36
CA GLU A 3 5.95 13.08 -4.04
C GLU A 3 6.80 11.89 -3.55
N SER A 4 6.13 10.84 -3.07
CA SER A 4 6.77 9.66 -2.51
C SER A 4 6.53 8.44 -3.40
N LYS A 5 7.57 7.63 -3.60
CA LYS A 5 7.51 6.43 -4.44
C LYS A 5 7.18 5.21 -3.60
N LEU A 6 5.97 4.69 -3.77
CA LEU A 6 5.48 3.51 -3.08
C LEU A 6 5.65 2.27 -3.94
N TYR A 7 6.48 1.35 -3.47
CA TYR A 7 6.73 0.09 -4.16
C TYR A 7 5.62 -0.93 -3.84
N GLY A 8 5.16 -1.59 -4.90
CA GLY A 8 4.22 -2.70 -4.87
C GLY A 8 4.80 -3.96 -5.51
N SER A 9 4.01 -5.04 -5.54
CA SER A 9 4.41 -6.33 -6.10
C SER A 9 4.64 -6.30 -7.62
N GLY A 10 3.95 -5.42 -8.34
CA GLY A 10 3.99 -5.31 -9.80
C GLY A 10 4.46 -3.95 -10.31
N GLY A 11 5.07 -3.11 -9.47
CA GLY A 11 5.57 -1.80 -9.89
C GLY A 11 5.74 -0.82 -8.72
N TYR A 12 5.62 0.47 -9.01
CA TYR A 12 5.62 1.51 -7.98
C TYR A 12 4.62 2.60 -8.35
N ILE A 13 4.10 3.29 -7.35
CA ILE A 13 3.14 4.39 -7.49
C ILE A 13 3.76 5.63 -6.88
N ILE A 14 3.68 6.76 -7.57
CA ILE A 14 4.13 8.06 -7.09
C ILE A 14 2.90 8.81 -6.61
N ALA A 15 2.88 9.10 -5.31
CA ALA A 15 1.77 9.78 -4.68
C ALA A 15 2.24 10.79 -3.64
N ASP A 16 1.45 11.83 -3.43
CA ASP A 16 1.66 12.76 -2.33
C ASP A 16 1.26 12.10 -1.00
N LEU A 17 2.25 11.95 -0.12
CA LEU A 17 2.09 11.38 1.21
C LEU A 17 2.28 12.46 2.27
N THR A 18 1.52 12.34 3.36
CA THR A 18 1.76 13.12 4.57
C THR A 18 2.91 12.49 5.37
N GLU A 19 3.55 13.26 6.25
CA GLU A 19 4.64 12.75 7.10
C GLU A 19 4.25 11.49 7.88
N GLU A 20 3.01 11.41 8.37
CA GLU A 20 2.48 10.21 9.04
C GLU A 20 2.42 9.00 8.12
N GLN A 21 2.01 9.19 6.86
CA GLN A 21 1.94 8.13 5.87
C GLN A 21 3.33 7.69 5.46
N THR A 22 4.27 8.62 5.24
CA THR A 22 5.66 8.32 4.91
C THR A 22 6.34 7.52 6.03
N LYS A 23 6.12 7.89 7.30
CA LYS A 23 6.61 7.12 8.45
C LYS A 23 6.05 5.70 8.52
N LYS A 24 4.77 5.51 8.16
CA LYS A 24 4.17 4.17 8.06
C LYS A 24 4.73 3.38 6.86
N ALA A 25 4.96 4.06 5.74
CA ALA A 25 5.48 3.47 4.51
C ALA A 25 6.92 2.97 4.65
N ASP A 26 7.70 3.68 5.47
CA ASP A 26 9.11 3.39 5.69
C ASP A 26 9.26 2.22 6.66
N LEU A 27 9.61 1.06 6.12
CA LEU A 27 9.94 -0.13 6.89
C LEU A 27 11.39 -0.11 7.40
N GLY A 28 12.12 1.00 7.26
CA GLY A 28 13.53 1.13 7.65
C GLY A 28 14.52 0.48 6.67
N VAL A 29 14.03 0.06 5.50
CA VAL A 29 14.83 -0.56 4.43
C VAL A 29 15.21 0.42 3.31
N GLY A 30 14.95 1.72 3.52
CA GLY A 30 15.24 2.79 2.55
C GLY A 30 14.28 2.85 1.35
N LYS A 31 13.17 2.10 1.38
CA LYS A 31 12.10 2.11 0.37
C LYS A 31 10.75 2.23 1.06
N LEU A 32 9.84 2.98 0.45
CA LEU A 32 8.48 3.16 0.94
C LEU A 32 7.58 2.10 0.31
N PHE A 33 6.76 1.43 1.12
CA PHE A 33 5.85 0.39 0.66
C PHE A 33 4.40 0.79 0.85
N LEU A 34 3.54 0.34 -0.07
CA LEU A 34 2.10 0.52 0.02
C LEU A 34 1.47 -0.33 1.13
N ALA A 35 2.04 -1.51 1.38
CA ALA A 35 1.51 -2.48 2.33
C ALA A 35 1.30 -1.92 3.76
N PRO A 36 2.27 -1.22 4.39
CA PRO A 36 2.08 -0.68 5.74
C PRO A 36 1.31 0.66 5.80
N ILE A 37 1.20 1.39 4.69
CA ILE A 37 0.33 2.59 4.64
C ILE A 37 -1.15 2.19 4.63
N GLY A 38 -1.50 1.17 3.85
CA GLY A 38 -2.88 0.76 3.61
C GLY A 38 -3.51 1.48 2.42
N LYS A 39 -4.81 1.80 2.54
CA LYS A 39 -5.60 2.41 1.46
C LYS A 39 -5.10 3.81 1.12
N LEU A 40 -4.48 3.94 -0.04
CA LEU A 40 -4.17 5.24 -0.65
C LEU A 40 -5.23 5.61 -1.69
N GLU A 41 -5.69 6.85 -1.63
CA GLU A 41 -6.64 7.34 -2.63
C GLU A 41 -5.96 7.64 -3.97
N ILE A 42 -6.64 7.26 -5.04
CA ILE A 42 -6.24 7.50 -6.43
C ILE A 42 -5.95 8.99 -6.69
N GLN A 43 -6.67 9.89 -6.00
CA GLN A 43 -6.49 11.34 -6.14
C GLN A 43 -5.13 11.84 -5.64
N LYS A 44 -4.50 11.13 -4.70
CA LYS A 44 -3.15 11.46 -4.22
C LYS A 44 -2.07 10.91 -5.14
N MET A 45 -2.43 10.03 -6.08
CA MET A 45 -1.49 9.39 -7.00
C MET A 45 -1.32 10.27 -8.23
N SER A 46 -0.12 10.79 -8.43
CA SER A 46 0.21 11.56 -9.62
C SER A 46 0.62 10.64 -10.77
N LYS A 47 1.40 9.59 -10.47
CA LYS A 47 1.97 8.69 -11.49
C LYS A 47 1.97 7.25 -10.99
N HIS A 48 2.03 6.30 -11.92
CA HIS A 48 2.32 4.91 -11.59
C HIS A 48 3.23 4.28 -12.62
N TYR A 49 4.03 3.33 -12.18
CA TYR A 49 4.84 2.48 -13.03
C TYR A 49 4.27 1.07 -12.99
N CYS A 50 4.02 0.50 -14.17
CA CYS A 50 3.60 -0.88 -14.31
C CYS A 50 4.79 -1.72 -14.80
N LYS A 51 5.20 -2.73 -14.03
CA LYS A 51 6.25 -3.67 -14.42
C LYS A 51 5.84 -4.54 -15.60
N ILE A 52 4.54 -4.85 -15.75
CA ILE A 52 4.05 -5.66 -16.88
C ILE A 52 4.15 -4.90 -18.20
N CYS A 53 3.85 -3.60 -18.18
CA CYS A 53 4.04 -2.74 -19.36
C CYS A 53 5.46 -2.20 -19.46
N GLU A 54 6.30 -2.40 -18.43
CA GLU A 54 7.60 -1.75 -18.23
C GLU A 54 7.60 -0.23 -18.48
N THR A 55 6.46 0.40 -18.23
CA THR A 55 6.17 1.79 -18.62
C THR A 55 5.73 2.59 -17.41
N GLU A 56 6.26 3.81 -17.30
CA GLU A 56 5.76 4.81 -16.36
C GLU A 56 4.61 5.58 -17.01
N PHE A 57 3.48 5.62 -16.34
CA PHE A 57 2.33 6.38 -16.75
C PHE A 57 2.04 7.52 -15.77
N SER A 58 1.72 8.68 -16.31
CA SER A 58 1.35 9.87 -15.54
C SER A 58 -0.14 9.95 -15.22
N ASN A 59 -0.87 8.85 -15.36
CA ASN A 59 -2.24 8.72 -14.87
C ASN A 59 -2.22 7.95 -13.55
N PRO A 60 -3.27 8.05 -12.74
CA PRO A 60 -3.36 7.24 -11.55
C PRO A 60 -3.88 5.82 -11.90
N PRO A 61 -3.49 4.79 -11.15
CA PRO A 61 -3.94 3.41 -11.35
C PRO A 61 -5.40 3.23 -10.89
N LYS A 62 -6.06 2.17 -11.36
CA LYS A 62 -7.39 1.80 -10.86
C LYS A 62 -7.25 1.13 -9.50
N ILE A 63 -7.93 1.65 -8.49
CA ILE A 63 -8.09 0.95 -7.21
C ILE A 63 -9.29 -0.01 -7.31
N HIS A 64 -9.09 -1.27 -6.98
CA HIS A 64 -10.15 -2.24 -6.78
C HIS A 64 -10.19 -2.60 -5.30
N LEU A 65 -11.30 -2.28 -4.65
CA LEU A 65 -11.61 -2.77 -3.31
C LEU A 65 -12.18 -4.17 -3.48
N GLU A 66 -11.47 -5.18 -2.98
CA GLU A 66 -11.92 -6.56 -3.11
C GLU A 66 -12.81 -6.97 -1.94
N GLU A 67 -12.40 -6.65 -0.71
CA GLU A 67 -13.10 -7.12 0.49
C GLU A 67 -13.06 -6.13 1.66
N ASN A 68 -14.22 -5.95 2.30
CA ASN A 68 -14.44 -5.13 3.49
C ASN A 68 -15.23 -5.96 4.52
N THR A 69 -14.67 -7.09 4.94
CA THR A 69 -15.40 -8.09 5.74
C THR A 69 -15.09 -8.04 7.23
N ASN A 70 -14.24 -7.12 7.70
CA ASN A 70 -13.75 -7.08 9.09
C ASN A 70 -13.34 -8.47 9.59
N GLU A 71 -12.56 -9.18 8.77
CA GLU A 71 -12.18 -10.56 9.07
C GLU A 71 -11.20 -10.57 10.24
N GLN A 72 -11.51 -11.33 11.29
CA GLN A 72 -10.64 -11.50 12.44
C GLN A 72 -9.50 -12.45 12.06
N VAL A 73 -8.33 -11.89 11.74
CA VAL A 73 -7.13 -12.66 11.35
C VAL A 73 -6.40 -13.19 12.59
N ALA A 74 -6.47 -12.46 13.71
CA ALA A 74 -5.94 -12.88 15.01
C ALA A 74 -6.75 -12.28 16.16
N GLU A 75 -6.54 -12.76 17.39
CA GLU A 75 -7.26 -12.31 18.60
C GLU A 75 -7.31 -10.77 18.74
N ASN A 76 -6.25 -10.06 18.33
CA ASN A 76 -6.18 -8.58 18.37
C ASN A 76 -5.92 -7.93 17.01
N LEU A 77 -6.16 -8.61 15.88
CA LEU A 77 -5.89 -8.09 14.54
C LEU A 77 -7.05 -8.39 13.60
N ILE A 78 -7.73 -7.33 13.16
CA ILE A 78 -8.86 -7.42 12.23
C ILE A 78 -8.44 -6.85 10.88
N LEU A 79 -8.56 -7.62 9.82
CA LEU A 79 -8.44 -7.11 8.46
C LEU A 79 -9.74 -6.39 8.11
N VAL A 80 -9.71 -5.07 8.19
CA VAL A 80 -10.88 -4.22 7.94
C VAL A 80 -11.13 -4.09 6.44
N GLU A 81 -10.06 -3.88 5.68
CA GLU A 81 -10.16 -3.63 4.25
C GLU A 81 -8.94 -4.20 3.51
N ARG A 82 -9.17 -4.79 2.35
CA ARG A 82 -8.11 -5.10 1.38
C ARG A 82 -8.49 -4.61 0.00
N GLY A 83 -7.49 -4.18 -0.76
CA GLY A 83 -7.68 -3.87 -2.15
C GLY A 83 -6.38 -3.92 -2.94
N GLN A 84 -6.54 -3.76 -4.24
CA GLN A 84 -5.48 -3.90 -5.22
C GLN A 84 -5.46 -2.70 -6.16
N TYR A 85 -4.28 -2.20 -6.46
CA TYR A 85 -4.04 -1.23 -7.52
C TYR A 85 -3.76 -1.98 -8.80
N THR A 86 -4.60 -1.80 -9.80
CA THR A 86 -4.47 -2.39 -11.12
C THR A 86 -4.17 -1.31 -12.16
N CYS A 87 -3.33 -1.65 -13.13
CA CYS A 87 -3.07 -0.77 -14.26
C CYS A 87 -4.33 -0.67 -15.13
N GLN A 88 -4.70 0.54 -15.52
CA GLN A 88 -5.86 0.75 -16.39
C GLN A 88 -5.64 0.24 -17.81
N GLN A 89 -4.39 0.13 -18.27
CA GLN A 89 -4.04 -0.32 -19.62
C GLN A 89 -4.08 -1.84 -19.74
N CYS A 90 -3.33 -2.55 -18.88
CA CYS A 90 -3.17 -4.01 -18.97
C CYS A 90 -3.94 -4.79 -17.90
N SER A 91 -4.71 -4.11 -17.04
CA SER A 91 -5.43 -4.72 -15.90
C SER A 91 -4.54 -5.52 -14.94
N SER A 92 -3.23 -5.34 -15.00
CA SER A 92 -2.28 -6.05 -14.13
C SER A 92 -2.17 -5.40 -12.77
N ILE A 93 -1.96 -6.21 -11.73
CA ILE A 93 -1.81 -5.75 -10.35
C ILE A 93 -0.44 -5.07 -10.18
N ILE A 94 -0.46 -3.78 -9.87
CA ILE A 94 0.73 -2.96 -9.58
C ILE A 94 1.12 -3.10 -8.11
N GLY A 95 0.15 -3.17 -7.23
CA GLY A 95 0.36 -3.33 -5.80
C GLY A 95 -0.92 -3.67 -5.08
N GLU A 96 -0.79 -4.17 -3.87
CA GLU A 96 -1.90 -4.48 -2.99
C GLU A 96 -1.76 -3.71 -1.68
N TYR A 97 -2.89 -3.40 -1.07
CA TYR A 97 -2.94 -2.77 0.24
C TYR A 97 -3.89 -3.54 1.15
N ARG A 98 -3.53 -3.56 2.44
CA ARG A 98 -4.30 -4.22 3.49
C ARG A 98 -4.36 -3.28 4.68
N VAL A 99 -5.56 -3.01 5.16
CA VAL A 99 -5.83 -2.17 6.31
C VAL A 99 -6.18 -3.08 7.47
N PHE A 100 -5.25 -3.17 8.40
CA PHE A 100 -5.47 -3.88 9.65
C PHE A 100 -5.85 -2.90 10.74
N LYS A 101 -6.85 -3.26 11.53
CA LYS A 101 -7.23 -2.58 12.76
C LYS A 101 -6.93 -3.51 13.92
N LYS A 102 -5.98 -3.12 14.76
CA LYS A 102 -5.79 -3.78 16.06
C LYS A 102 -6.84 -3.22 17.03
N GLN A 103 -7.40 -4.08 17.88
CA GLN A 103 -8.38 -3.66 18.89
C GLN A 103 -7.71 -3.00 20.11
N ASP A 104 -6.39 -3.14 20.25
CA ASP A 104 -5.57 -2.50 21.28
C ASP A 104 -4.75 -1.33 20.70
N GLU A 105 -4.90 -0.15 21.29
CA GLU A 105 -4.11 1.06 21.04
C GLU A 105 -2.63 0.85 21.39
N SER A 106 -1.85 0.25 20.48
CA SER A 106 -0.39 0.36 20.52
C SER A 106 0.19 0.24 19.12
N SER A 107 0.61 1.39 18.62
CA SER A 107 1.52 1.60 17.51
C SER A 107 2.78 0.74 17.66
N ASP A 108 2.81 -0.47 17.08
CA ASP A 108 4.05 -1.16 16.72
C ASP A 108 3.71 -2.18 15.62
N ILE A 109 3.90 -1.76 14.36
CA ILE A 109 3.86 -2.62 13.19
C ILE A 109 5.28 -2.62 12.65
N GLY A 110 6.08 -3.62 13.03
CA GLY A 110 7.43 -3.73 12.49
C GLY A 110 8.43 -4.55 13.31
N GLN A 111 8.06 -5.64 13.97
CA GLN A 111 9.06 -6.60 14.45
C GLN A 111 8.93 -7.90 13.66
N ALA A 112 9.73 -7.99 12.60
CA ALA A 112 10.08 -9.27 12.00
C ALA A 112 10.75 -10.10 13.09
N LYS A 113 10.08 -11.18 13.54
CA LYS A 113 10.75 -12.22 14.32
C LYS A 113 11.75 -12.92 13.40
N SER A 114 13.01 -12.52 13.45
CA SER A 114 14.11 -13.40 13.08
C SER A 114 14.34 -14.35 14.24
N SER A 115 13.86 -15.58 14.11
CA SER A 115 14.22 -16.68 15.00
C SER A 115 15.71 -16.98 14.86
N GLN A 116 16.52 -16.76 15.91
CA GLN A 116 17.68 -17.60 16.29
C GLN A 116 17.89 -17.51 17.79
#